data_AF-A0A815W4E1-F1
#
_entry.id   AF-A0A815W4E1-F1
#
_cell.length_a   1.000
_cell.length_b   1.000
_cell.length_c   1.000
_cell.angle_alpha   90.00
_cell.angle_beta   90.00
_cell.angle_gamma   90.00
#
_symmetry.space_group_name_H-M   'P 1'
#
loop_
_entity.id
_entity.type
_entity.pdbx_description
1 polymer ?
#
loop_
_entity_poly.entity_id
_entity_poly.type
_entity_poly.pdbx_seq_one_letter_code
_entity_poly.pdbx_strand_id
1 'polypeptide(L)'
;MLDYNRALEYYQKALLMQRKHLVPTHPARATSYYKMSCVLQLLGELDSATYYARLAFKQLQHTSVSHSRINEYKKRYDELFQELLTQRIQAFEINSMSRETNQ
;
A
#
# COMPACT_ATOMS: atom_id res chain seq x y z
N MET A 1 -11.30 14.49 12.76
CA MET A 1 -10.34 13.50 12.22
C MET A 1 -11.13 12.54 11.35
N LEU A 2 -10.79 12.38 10.07
CA LEU A 2 -11.38 11.30 9.27
C LEU A 2 -11.00 9.97 9.93
N ASP A 3 -11.97 9.10 10.20
CA ASP A 3 -11.80 7.82 10.89
C ASP A 3 -11.11 6.76 10.00
N TYR A 4 -9.93 7.08 9.48
CA TYR A 4 -9.12 6.18 8.66
C TYR A 4 -8.80 4.87 9.39
N ASN A 5 -8.65 4.93 10.72
CA ASN A 5 -8.50 3.74 11.57
C ASN A 5 -9.72 2.81 11.52
N ARG A 6 -10.94 3.37 11.51
CA ARG A 6 -12.17 2.55 11.35
C ARG A 6 -12.22 1.95 9.95
N ALA A 7 -11.82 2.70 8.92
CA ALA A 7 -11.76 2.17 7.55
C ALA A 7 -10.83 0.95 7.45
N LEU A 8 -9.64 1.01 8.09
CA LEU A 8 -8.73 -0.13 8.16
C LEU A 8 -9.36 -1.33 8.89
N GLU A 9 -10.03 -1.10 10.01
CA GLU A 9 -10.73 -2.17 10.75
C GLU A 9 -11.80 -2.86 9.88
N TYR A 10 -12.59 -2.08 9.13
CA TYR A 10 -13.58 -2.63 8.20
C TYR A 10 -12.95 -3.47 7.09
N TYR A 11 -11.85 -2.99 6.49
CA TYR A 11 -11.15 -3.76 5.45
C TYR A 11 -10.49 -5.03 5.99
N GLN A 12 -9.99 -5.01 7.23
CA GLN A 12 -9.46 -6.21 7.90
C GLN A 12 -10.56 -7.25 8.17
N LYS A 13 -11.74 -6.82 8.64
CA LYS A 13 -12.91 -7.70 8.81
C LYS A 13 -13.36 -8.29 7.47
N ALA A 14 -13.39 -7.46 6.41
CA ALA A 14 -13.72 -7.93 5.07
C ALA A 14 -12.71 -8.97 4.58
N LEU A 15 -11.41 -8.75 4.77
CA LEU A 15 -10.36 -9.72 4.44
C LEU A 15 -10.54 -11.04 5.19
N LEU A 16 -10.93 -11.01 6.47
CA LEU A 16 -11.17 -12.22 7.26
C LEU A 16 -12.32 -13.06 6.67
N MET A 17 -13.43 -12.41 6.30
CA MET A 17 -14.55 -13.09 5.63
C MET A 17 -14.16 -13.60 4.24
N GLN A 18 -13.43 -12.81 3.46
CA GLN A 18 -12.92 -13.22 2.15
C GLN A 18 -11.97 -14.41 2.26
N ARG A 19 -11.13 -14.51 3.30
CA ARG A 19 -10.27 -15.68 3.53
C ARG A 19 -11.05 -16.94 3.89
N LYS A 20 -12.19 -16.79 4.58
CA LYS A 20 -13.06 -17.91 4.98
C LYS A 20 -13.92 -18.42 3.82
N HIS A 21 -14.38 -17.54 2.95
CA HIS A 21 -15.40 -17.86 1.94
C HIS A 21 -14.89 -17.83 0.48
N LEU A 22 -13.71 -17.26 0.21
CA LEU A 22 -13.21 -17.09 -1.16
C LEU A 22 -11.86 -17.77 -1.36
N VAL A 23 -11.69 -18.39 -2.52
CA VAL A 23 -10.42 -19.03 -2.92
C VAL A 23 -9.24 -18.06 -2.92
N PRO A 24 -8.02 -18.54 -2.64
CA PRO A 24 -6.73 -17.83 -2.69
C PRO A 24 -6.55 -16.80 -3.79
N THR A 25 -7.18 -16.97 -4.94
CA THR A 25 -7.00 -16.12 -6.13
C THR A 25 -8.19 -15.20 -6.41
N HIS A 26 -9.13 -15.05 -5.46
CA HIS A 26 -10.29 -14.20 -5.71
C HIS A 26 -9.91 -12.70 -5.77
N PRO A 27 -10.34 -11.94 -6.80
CA PRO A 27 -9.94 -10.55 -7.02
C PRO A 27 -10.38 -9.59 -5.90
N ALA A 28 -11.46 -9.90 -5.16
CA ALA A 28 -11.92 -9.09 -4.03
C ALA A 28 -10.85 -8.87 -2.94
N ARG A 29 -9.91 -9.83 -2.78
CA ARG A 29 -8.80 -9.68 -1.84
C ARG A 29 -7.80 -8.63 -2.28
N ALA A 30 -7.49 -8.60 -3.58
CA ALA A 30 -6.61 -7.58 -4.12
C ALA A 30 -7.22 -6.19 -3.93
N THR A 31 -8.52 -6.05 -4.19
CA THR A 31 -9.23 -4.77 -3.98
C THR A 31 -9.19 -4.31 -2.53
N SER A 32 -9.30 -5.23 -1.58
CA SER A 32 -9.24 -4.88 -0.15
C SER A 32 -7.85 -4.36 0.23
N TYR A 33 -6.77 -5.03 -0.23
CA TYR A 33 -5.40 -4.54 -0.03
C TYR A 33 -5.14 -3.19 -0.68
N TYR A 34 -5.63 -2.96 -1.89
CA TYR A 34 -5.51 -1.68 -2.58
C TYR A 34 -6.21 -0.54 -1.83
N LYS A 35 -7.39 -0.80 -1.26
CA LYS A 35 -8.09 0.23 -0.47
C LYS A 35 -7.36 0.51 0.84
N MET A 36 -6.80 -0.51 1.50
CA MET A 36 -5.98 -0.32 2.69
C MET A 36 -4.72 0.51 2.39
N SER A 37 -4.04 0.29 1.26
CA SER A 37 -2.87 1.11 0.92
C SER A 37 -3.22 2.59 0.72
N CYS A 38 -4.37 2.90 0.11
CA CYS A 38 -4.84 4.29 0.01
C CYS A 38 -5.14 4.91 1.38
N VAL A 39 -5.78 4.18 2.28
CA VAL A 39 -6.07 4.68 3.63
C VAL A 39 -4.76 4.91 4.41
N LEU A 40 -3.78 4.02 4.29
CA LEU A 40 -2.48 4.15 4.95
C LEU A 40 -1.66 5.32 4.39
N GLN A 41 -1.70 5.57 3.08
CA GLN A 41 -1.07 6.77 2.51
C GLN A 41 -1.66 8.04 3.13
N LEU A 42 -2.99 8.10 3.30
CA LEU A 42 -3.67 9.25 3.93
C LEU A 42 -3.33 9.40 5.43
N LEU A 43 -2.90 8.32 6.08
CA LEU A 43 -2.42 8.32 7.46
C LEU A 43 -0.92 8.68 7.58
N GLY A 44 -0.21 8.85 6.46
CA GLY A 44 1.25 9.05 6.44
C GLY A 44 2.06 7.77 6.65
N GLU A 45 1.40 6.62 6.74
CA GLU A 45 2.01 5.31 6.97
C GLU A 45 2.50 4.70 5.64
N LEU A 46 3.48 5.36 5.00
CA LEU A 46 3.92 5.04 3.64
C LEU A 46 4.58 3.66 3.49
N ASP A 47 5.31 3.19 4.51
CA ASP A 47 5.89 1.84 4.52
C ASP A 47 4.78 0.79 4.47
N SER A 48 3.77 0.93 5.33
CA SER A 48 2.61 0.06 5.37
C SER A 48 1.79 0.16 4.07
N ALA A 49 1.57 1.38 3.55
CA ALA A 49 0.86 1.61 2.30
C ALA A 49 1.52 0.88 1.12
N THR A 50 2.84 1.01 1.00
CA THR A 50 3.64 0.36 -0.05
C THR A 50 3.56 -1.16 0.06
N TYR A 51 3.64 -1.69 1.29
CA TYR A 51 3.48 -3.12 1.54
C TYR A 51 2.14 -3.68 1.06
N TYR A 52 1.02 -3.02 1.42
CA TYR A 52 -0.31 -3.48 0.99
C TYR A 52 -0.55 -3.29 -0.51
N ALA A 53 -0.01 -2.23 -1.13
CA ALA A 53 -0.08 -2.04 -2.58
C ALA A 53 0.65 -3.17 -3.33
N ARG A 54 1.83 -3.58 -2.84
CA ARG A 54 2.57 -4.74 -3.36
C ARG A 54 1.80 -6.05 -3.23
N LEU A 55 1.17 -6.29 -2.08
CA LEU A 55 0.31 -7.46 -1.87
C LEU A 55 -0.87 -7.48 -2.84
N ALA A 56 -1.52 -6.33 -3.05
CA ALA A 56 -2.62 -6.18 -4.00
C ALA A 56 -2.20 -6.55 -5.43
N PHE A 57 -1.05 -6.04 -5.88
CA PHE A 57 -0.48 -6.34 -7.19
C PHE A 57 -0.13 -7.83 -7.35
N LYS A 58 0.58 -8.42 -6.38
CA LYS A 58 0.93 -9.85 -6.38
C LYS A 58 -0.31 -10.73 -6.44
N GLN A 59 -1.36 -10.37 -5.69
CA GLN A 59 -2.62 -11.09 -5.66
C GLN A 59 -3.31 -11.10 -7.03
N LEU A 60 -3.28 -10.00 -7.78
CA LEU A 60 -3.85 -9.90 -9.12
C LEU A 60 -3.08 -10.69 -10.19
N GLN A 61 -1.74 -10.84 -10.05
CA GLN A 61 -0.94 -11.65 -10.98
C GLN A 61 -1.40 -13.10 -11.07
N HIS A 62 -1.97 -13.64 -9.99
CA HIS A 62 -2.47 -15.01 -9.93
C HIS A 62 -3.96 -15.15 -10.28
N THR A 63 -4.59 -14.09 -10.81
CA THR A 63 -6.01 -14.10 -11.21
C THR A 63 -6.17 -14.13 -12.72
N SER A 64 -7.16 -14.87 -13.22
CA SER A 64 -7.48 -14.99 -14.65
C SER A 64 -8.17 -13.74 -15.24
N VAL A 65 -8.58 -12.78 -14.41
CA VAL A 65 -9.35 -11.57 -14.78
C VAL A 65 -8.43 -10.36 -15.02
N SER A 66 -7.15 -10.61 -15.31
CA SER A 66 -6.05 -9.74 -14.91
C SER A 66 -5.67 -8.61 -15.87
N HIS A 67 -6.25 -8.46 -17.05
CA HIS A 67 -5.63 -7.56 -18.04
C HIS A 67 -5.94 -6.06 -17.84
N SER A 68 -7.06 -5.69 -17.21
CA SER A 68 -7.41 -4.26 -17.01
C SER A 68 -6.91 -3.69 -15.67
N ARG A 69 -7.02 -4.45 -14.58
CA ARG A 69 -6.75 -3.94 -13.21
C ARG A 69 -5.29 -4.08 -12.78
N ILE A 70 -4.52 -4.98 -13.39
CA ILE A 70 -3.12 -5.20 -13.00
C ILE A 70 -2.24 -3.96 -13.21
N ASN A 71 -2.49 -3.21 -14.29
CA ASN A 71 -1.73 -2.01 -14.62
C ASN A 71 -1.99 -0.88 -13.62
N GLU A 72 -3.23 -0.72 -13.17
CA GLU A 72 -3.59 0.26 -12.13
C GLU A 72 -2.87 -0.05 -10.81
N TYR A 73 -2.85 -1.33 -10.41
CA TYR A 73 -2.26 -1.74 -9.12
C TYR A 73 -0.74 -1.68 -9.17
N LYS A 74 -0.15 -1.99 -10.32
CA LYS A 74 1.27 -1.80 -10.58
C LYS A 74 1.64 -0.32 -10.48
N LYS A 75 0.94 0.54 -11.24
CA LYS A 75 1.16 1.99 -11.22
C LYS A 75 1.08 2.54 -9.80
N ARG A 76 0.07 2.11 -9.04
CA ARG A 76 -0.12 2.54 -7.65
C ARG A 76 1.03 2.11 -6.75
N TYR A 77 1.52 0.88 -6.89
CA TYR A 77 2.69 0.42 -6.14
C TYR A 77 3.94 1.22 -6.51
N ASP A 78 4.17 1.46 -7.80
CA ASP A 78 5.30 2.23 -8.30
C ASP A 78 5.27 3.67 -7.76
N GLU A 79 4.11 4.33 -7.77
CA GLU A 79 3.91 5.68 -7.19
C GLU A 79 4.26 5.74 -5.70
N LEU A 80 3.71 4.83 -4.89
CA LEU A 80 3.97 4.80 -3.44
C LEU A 80 5.44 4.49 -3.13
N PHE A 81 6.05 3.61 -3.93
CA PHE A 81 7.45 3.27 -3.76
C PHE A 81 8.37 4.45 -4.11
N GLN A 82 8.09 5.19 -5.19
CA GLN A 82 8.83 6.39 -5.54
C GLN A 82 8.68 7.49 -4.47
N GLU A 83 7.47 7.68 -3.94
CA GLU A 83 7.22 8.61 -2.85
C GLU A 83 8.04 8.25 -1.60
N LEU A 84 8.03 6.98 -1.19
CA LEU A 84 8.80 6.49 -0.05
C LEU A 84 10.31 6.67 -0.25
N LEU A 85 10.83 6.37 -1.44
CA LEU A 85 12.24 6.58 -1.75
C LEU A 85 12.62 8.06 -1.69
N THR A 86 11.79 8.93 -2.25
CA THR A 86 12.02 10.38 -2.26
C THR A 86 12.12 10.91 -0.83
N GLN A 87 11.20 10.52 0.05
CA GLN A 87 11.23 10.95 1.46
C GLN A 87 12.47 10.43 2.20
N ARG A 88 12.89 9.19 1.93
CA ARG A 88 14.08 8.61 2.56
C ARG A 88 15.37 9.29 2.10
N ILE A 89 15.47 9.65 0.82
CA ILE A 89 16.61 10.40 0.28
C ILE A 89 16.67 11.80 0.90
N GLN A 90 15.55 12.52 0.92
CA GLN A 90 15.48 13.83 1.57
C GLN A 90 15.86 13.77 3.06
N ALA A 91 15.36 12.77 3.78
CA ALA A 91 15.71 12.58 5.19
C ALA A 91 17.22 12.29 5.38
N PHE A 92 17.85 11.57 4.45
CA PHE A 92 19.30 11.33 4.49
C PHE A 92 20.10 12.61 4.27
N GLU A 93 19.74 13.40 3.26
CA GLU A 93 20.41 14.68 2.93
C GLU A 93 20.32 15.70 4.07
N ILE A 94 19.16 15.80 4.73
CA ILE A 94 18.98 16.68 5.90
C ILE A 94 19.88 16.24 7.06
N ASN A 95 20.00 14.93 7.28
CA ASN A 95 20.82 14.37 8.36
C ASN A 95 22.34 14.50 8.10
N SER A 96 22.79 14.56 6.84
CA SER A 96 24.20 14.83 6.51
C SER A 96 24.54 16.31 6.70
N MET A 97 23.71 17.22 6.21
CA MET A 97 23.91 18.68 6.32
C MET A 97 23.93 19.18 7.78
N SER A 98 23.10 18.57 8.65
CA SER A 98 23.06 18.90 10.08
C SER A 98 24.28 18.39 10.87
N ARG A 99 25.00 17.39 10.35
CA ARG A 99 26.26 16.90 10.96
C ARG A 99 27.45 17.77 10.57
N GLU A 100 27.49 18.26 9.35
CA GLU A 100 28.57 19.14 8.85
C GLU A 100 28.52 20.55 9.46
N THR A 101 27.35 21.03 9.88
CA THR A 101 27.18 22.38 10.47
C THR A 101 27.41 22.46 11.98
N ASN A 102 27.59 21.32 12.66
CA ASN A 102 27.86 21.21 14.10
C ASN A 102 29.33 20.87 14.44
N GLN A 103 30.24 21.02 13.49
CA GLN A 103 31.71 20.93 13.67
C GLN A 103 32.35 22.30 13.44
#